data_AF-B4CZ66-F1
#
_entry.id   AF-B4CZ66-F1
#
_cell.length_a   1.000
_cell.length_b   1.000
_cell.length_c   1.000
_cell.angle_alpha   90.00
_cell.angle_beta   90.00
_cell.angle_gamma   90.00
#
_symmetry.space_group_name_H-M   'P 1'
#
loop_
_entity.id
_entity.type
_entity.pdbx_description
1 polymer ?
#
loop_
_entity_poly.entity_id
_entity_poly.type
_entity_poly.pdbx_seq_one_letter_code
_entity_poly.pdbx_strand_id
1 'polypeptide(L)' 'MAEPKNPIYDALQTKPEPYRAVRLFFADGSRQGGIWTGKVWWSEGGAVHPDQWQPLPPPEPDQE' A
#
# COMPACT_ATOMS: atom_id res chain seq x y z
N MET A 1 -24.97 -10.94 -15.26
CA MET A 1 -24.29 -9.65 -15.40
C MET A 1 -23.09 -9.71 -14.47
N ALA A 2 -21.88 -9.90 -14.99
CA ALA A 2 -20.68 -9.91 -14.15
C ALA A 2 -20.18 -8.47 -14.07
N GLU A 3 -20.25 -7.88 -12.88
CA GLU A 3 -19.62 -6.60 -12.59
C GLU A 3 -18.12 -6.67 -12.96
N PRO A 4 -17.54 -5.61 -13.55
CA PRO A 4 -16.10 -5.56 -13.70
C PRO A 4 -15.51 -5.54 -12.30
N LYS A 5 -15.00 -6.69 -11.84
CA LYS A 5 -14.09 -6.77 -10.71
C LYS A 5 -12.91 -5.88 -11.05
N ASN A 6 -12.97 -4.60 -10.68
CA ASN A 6 -11.83 -3.71 -10.82
C ASN A 6 -10.71 -4.33 -9.98
N PRO A 7 -9.62 -4.85 -10.59
CA PRO A 7 -8.56 -5.56 -9.87
C PRO A 7 -7.86 -4.64 -8.85
N ILE A 8 -7.98 -3.33 -9.01
CA ILE A 8 -7.48 -2.32 -8.08
C ILE A 8 -8.25 -2.34 -6.75
N TYR A 9 -9.56 -2.60 -6.75
CA TYR A 9 -10.35 -2.63 -5.50
C TYR A 9 -10.10 -3.91 -4.70
N ASP A 10 -9.88 -5.04 -5.37
CA ASP A 10 -9.50 -6.32 -4.72
C ASP A 10 -8.09 -6.23 -4.10
N ALA A 11 -7.18 -5.51 -4.78
CA ALA A 11 -5.84 -5.22 -4.28
C ALA A 11 -5.82 -4.30 -3.05
N LEU A 12 -6.87 -3.50 -2.80
CA LEU A 12 -6.95 -2.67 -1.58
C LEU A 12 -7.34 -3.49 -0.33
N GLN A 13 -8.04 -4.61 -0.51
CA GLN A 13 -8.40 -5.50 0.61
C GLN A 13 -7.31 -6.54 0.93
N THR A 14 -6.52 -6.92 -0.07
CA THR A 14 -5.44 -7.89 0.09
C THR A 14 -4.16 -7.15 0.47
N LYS A 15 -3.78 -7.21 1.75
CA LYS A 15 -2.52 -6.64 2.27
C LYS A 15 -1.36 -6.90 1.28
N PRO A 16 -0.47 -5.92 1.04
CA PRO A 16 0.59 -6.05 0.05
C PRO A 16 1.58 -7.14 0.48
N GLU A 17 2.51 -7.47 -0.40
CA GLU A 17 3.62 -8.34 -0.04
C GLU A 17 4.41 -7.78 1.14
N PRO A 18 4.85 -8.63 2.08
CA PRO A 18 5.70 -8.18 3.17
C PRO A 18 6.98 -7.54 2.65
N TYR A 19 7.45 -6.52 3.34
CA TYR A 19 8.60 -5.67 3.00
C TYR A 19 8.45 -4.87 1.70
N ARG A 20 7.25 -4.81 1.11
CA ARG A 20 6.97 -3.96 -0.05
C ARG A 20 6.68 -2.53 0.38
N ALA A 21 7.31 -1.57 -0.29
CA ALA A 21 7.06 -0.16 -0.09
C ALA A 21 5.68 0.23 -0.63
N VAL A 22 4.90 0.89 0.22
CA VAL A 22 3.56 1.38 -0.07
C VAL A 22 3.40 2.82 0.39
N ARG A 23 2.37 3.48 -0.13
CA ARG A 23 1.90 4.76 0.37
C ARG A 23 0.75 4.52 1.34
N LEU A 24 0.92 5.00 2.56
CA LEU A 24 -0.03 4.90 3.66
C LEU A 24 -0.86 6.18 3.73
N PHE A 25 -2.17 6.05 3.91
CA PHE A 25 -3.13 7.13 4.08
C PHE A 25 -3.75 7.01 5.47
N PHE A 26 -3.72 8.11 6.22
CA PHE A 26 -4.25 8.18 7.58
C PHE A 26 -5.57 8.96 7.61
N ALA A 27 -6.38 8.75 8.65
CA ALA A 27 -7.67 9.43 8.83
C ALA A 27 -7.54 10.96 8.90
N ASP A 28 -6.38 11.46 9.32
CA ASP A 28 -6.04 12.89 9.35
C ASP A 28 -5.82 13.49 7.94
N GLY A 29 -5.82 12.67 6.89
CA GLY A 29 -5.51 13.07 5.51
C GLY A 29 -4.00 13.08 5.21
N SER A 30 -3.17 12.90 6.24
CA SER A 30 -1.73 12.72 6.14
C SER A 30 -1.37 11.48 5.31
N ARG A 31 -0.28 11.57 4.54
CA ARG A 31 0.21 10.50 3.66
C ARG A 31 1.69 10.25 3.91
N GLN A 32 2.08 9.00 4.17
CA GLN A 32 3.48 8.65 4.42
C GLN A 32 3.89 7.41 3.64
N GLY A 33 5.21 7.24 3.48
CA GLY A 33 5.76 5.97 3.01
C GLY A 33 5.75 4.96 4.15
N GLY A 34 5.42 3.71 3.84
CA GLY A 34 5.51 2.63 4.81
C GLY A 34 5.73 1.29 4.12
N ILE A 35 5.97 0.28 4.94
CA ILE A 35 6.10 -1.11 4.51
C ILE A 35 5.13 -1.96 5.32
N TRP A 36 4.55 -2.97 4.68
CA TRP A 36 3.84 -4.02 5.40
C TRP A 36 4.85 -5.05 5.85
N THR A 37 4.92 -5.42 7.12
CA THR A 37 5.87 -6.44 7.61
C THR A 37 5.30 -7.86 7.59
N GLY A 38 4.07 -8.06 7.08
CA GLY A 38 3.33 -9.31 7.24
C GLY A 38 2.47 -9.36 8.51
N LYS A 39 2.79 -8.53 9.52
CA LYS A 39 2.07 -8.45 10.79
C LYS A 39 1.60 -7.04 11.14
N VAL A 40 2.47 -6.05 10.95
CA VAL A 40 2.19 -4.64 11.24
C VAL A 40 2.66 -3.73 10.10
N TRP A 41 2.08 -2.54 10.00
CA TRP A 41 2.62 -1.51 9.13
C TRP A 41 3.77 -0.79 9.84
N TRP A 42 4.83 -0.51 9.09
CA TRP A 42 6.01 0.17 9.60
C TRP A 42 6.32 1.38 8.74
N SER A 43 6.66 2.50 9.37
CA SER A 43 7.09 3.74 8.72
C SER A 43 8.36 4.26 9.40
N GLU A 44 8.87 5.41 8.95
CA GLU A 44 10.13 5.99 9.44
C GLU A 44 10.11 6.26 10.96
N GLY A 45 8.93 6.51 11.53
CA GLY A 45 8.72 6.70 12.97
C GLY A 45 8.41 5.43 13.78
N GLY A 46 8.37 4.24 13.14
CA GLY A 46 8.04 2.97 13.80
C GLY A 46 6.74 2.33 13.31
N ALA A 47 6.10 1.52 14.16
CA ALA A 47 4.86 0.84 13.83
C ALA A 47 3.69 1.84 13.73
N VAL A 48 2.91 1.75 12.65
CA VAL A 48 1.80 2.66 12.35
C VAL A 48 0.53 1.89 12.01
N HIS A 49 -0.61 2.57 12.05
CA HIS A 49 -1.92 2.01 11.68
C HIS A 49 -2.59 2.92 10.64
N PRO A 50 -2.35 2.69 9.34
CA PRO A 50 -2.98 3.44 8.27
C PRO A 50 -4.43 3.00 8.08
N ASP A 51 -5.27 3.93 7.64
CA ASP A 51 -6.68 3.67 7.31
C ASP A 51 -6.78 3.00 5.93
N GLN A 52 -5.97 3.52 4.99
CA GLN A 52 -5.83 2.96 3.66
C GLN A 52 -4.36 2.88 3.26
N TRP A 53 -4.06 2.04 2.27
CA TRP A 53 -2.73 1.93 1.70
C TRP A 53 -2.85 1.75 0.19
N GLN A 54 -1.81 2.14 -0.53
CA GLN A 54 -1.72 1.98 -1.97
C GLN A 54 -0.31 1.48 -2.32
N PRO A 55 -0.18 0.44 -3.16
CA PRO A 55 1.13 0.01 -3.62
C PRO A 55 1.78 1.16 -4.40
N LEU A 56 3.07 1.39 -4.15
CA LEU A 56 3.83 2.28 -5.02
C LEU A 56 3.94 1.63 -6.41
N PRO A 57 3.87 2.42 -7.49
CA PRO A 57 4.19 1.89 -8.81
C PRO A 57 5.59 1.27 -8.74
N PRO A 58 5.81 0.12 -9.42
CA PRO A 58 7.18 -0.36 -9.58
C PRO A 58 8.02 0.80 -10.16
N PRO A 59 9.30 0.93 -9.77
CA PRO A 59 10.19 1.81 -10.51
C PRO A 59 10.05 1.43 -11.98
N GLU A 60 9.73 2.39 -12.84
CA GLU A 60 9.72 2.13 -14.29
C GLU A 60 11.07 1.47 -14.60
N PRO A 61 11.08 0.33 -15.32
CA PRO A 61 12.36 -0.22 -15.76
C PRO A 61 13.04 0.89 -16.54
N ASP A 62 14.21 1.31 -16.05
CA ASP A 62 15.09 2.26 -16.73
C ASP A 62 15.11 1.82 -18.21
N GLN A 63 14.52 2.64 -19.07
CA GLN A 63 14.48 2.35 -20.50
C GLN A 63 15.92 2.53 -20.99
N GLU A 64 16.71 1.45 -20.88
CA GLU A 64 18.08 1.33 -21.39
C GLU A 64 18.14 1.55 -22.92
#